data_AF-A0A642V8R9-F1
#
_entry.id   AF-A0A642V8R9-F1
#
_cell.length_a   1.000
_cell.length_b   1.000
_cell.length_c   1.000
_cell.angle_alpha   90.00
_cell.angle_beta   90.00
_cell.angle_gamma   90.00
#
_symmetry.space_group_name_H-M   'P 1'
#
loop_
_entity.id
_entity.type
_entity.pdbx_description
1 polymer ?
#
loop_
_entity_poly.entity_id
_entity_poly.type
_entity_poly.pdbx_seq_one_letter_code
_entity_poly.pdbx_strand_id
1 'polypeptide(L)'
;MNTLTFSLGENQLWFGKHPMWKVHSGIYCSYNAFSRVDVRVLVQIPGSVEAHVVDDKGDKRPATEDHWTETYMSAMLRSLLFADDDMYYVTACRRLDPLSKDSGDKFFSAFEKLFYQGPNLGTVSEIQVATLVSNLLVDGFFKFVQVTGLYDQAIETVQRLQEQEPTVVSLLSKLYLLKNQEVEAVQTMSKGILENPRDAVVLEQEAEFCQRKGRLDLAMDCAIRAVNASPSEFFTWARLVEIYTKMGDYEQALLTLNSCPMFTYHDLDQHRMPQPSKVHLPLPTDGTLDEVWNVESKSIAEQQQEVSDPELLKLPAPTLRATFAKAYELLTAIVSNIGWESLLKYRTRVFVMEEEYRKEKSAGAPASRRNSSAGTATDAEDATVAKPPEAVAAAAQPPADATTSTNTTTNGTTTNNTNEHSDQASVTGIAPQSKKGAGGELRNKRLCERWLDNLFMVLYEDLRVYTVWRAEYIHYQSQQMEYKKSALEWEILGMVAHRLHHKEEAAEAFLQSLKIKFSHRVLWKLLDYYLEKNKQHNKSNTAATHAAVETIVKLVAWNHRWYTEFSPILYQALRSIVAAEGLVKIKSSIEAQFSKQGVLDLMEKFFAQLEQFNAPGTEN
;
A
#
# COMPACT_ATOMS: atom_id res chain seq x y z
N MET A 1 -0.60 -32.40 -12.51
CA MET A 1 -0.55 -33.04 -13.86
C MET A 1 -1.56 -34.17 -14.00
N ASN A 2 -1.56 -35.18 -13.13
CA ASN A 2 -2.56 -36.28 -13.22
C ASN A 2 -4.01 -35.77 -13.26
N THR A 3 -4.37 -34.83 -12.38
CA THR A 3 -5.70 -34.19 -12.39
C THR A 3 -6.02 -33.50 -13.71
N LEU A 4 -5.04 -32.86 -14.35
CA LEU A 4 -5.21 -32.24 -15.68
C LEU A 4 -5.45 -33.32 -16.75
N THR A 5 -4.73 -34.43 -16.69
CA THR A 5 -4.93 -35.57 -17.60
C THR A 5 -6.32 -36.20 -17.42
N PHE A 6 -6.79 -36.32 -16.17
CA PHE A 6 -8.15 -36.79 -15.88
C PHE A 6 -9.21 -35.81 -16.37
N SER A 7 -9.05 -34.50 -16.12
CA SER A 7 -10.00 -33.48 -16.59
C SER A 7 -10.06 -33.35 -18.12
N LEU A 8 -8.98 -33.68 -18.83
CA LEU A 8 -8.98 -33.73 -20.30
C LEU A 8 -9.75 -34.95 -20.84
N GLY A 9 -9.92 -36.00 -20.02
CA GLY A 9 -10.73 -37.18 -20.34
C GLY A 9 -12.22 -37.02 -20.04
N GLU A 10 -12.60 -36.01 -19.27
CA GLU A 10 -14.00 -35.61 -19.07
C GLU A 10 -14.53 -34.86 -20.31
N ASN A 11 -15.85 -34.83 -20.49
CA ASN A 11 -16.48 -34.19 -21.65
C ASN A 11 -16.08 -32.71 -21.75
N GLN A 12 -15.19 -32.40 -22.69
CA GLN A 12 -14.85 -31.02 -23.04
C GLN A 12 -16.02 -30.42 -23.83
N LEU A 13 -16.66 -29.37 -23.29
CA LEU A 13 -17.65 -28.60 -24.04
C LEU A 13 -17.11 -28.06 -25.38
N TRP A 14 -15.78 -27.91 -25.49
CA TRP A 14 -15.05 -27.35 -26.63
C TRP A 14 -14.94 -28.32 -27.83
N PHE A 15 -14.73 -29.62 -27.62
CA PHE A 15 -14.32 -30.55 -28.69
C PHE A 15 -15.31 -31.69 -28.92
N GLY A 16 -16.61 -31.43 -28.80
CA GLY A 16 -17.62 -32.48 -28.95
C GLY A 16 -17.39 -33.65 -27.97
N LYS A 17 -18.09 -34.77 -28.17
CA LYS A 17 -18.08 -35.90 -27.24
C LYS A 17 -16.79 -36.75 -27.26
N HIS A 18 -15.78 -36.40 -28.06
CA HIS A 18 -14.57 -37.21 -28.22
C HIS A 18 -13.30 -36.39 -27.95
N PRO A 19 -12.39 -36.87 -27.06
CA PRO A 19 -11.16 -36.17 -26.76
C PRO A 19 -10.22 -36.20 -27.97
N MET A 20 -10.07 -35.08 -28.67
CA MET A 20 -9.16 -34.95 -29.83
C MET A 20 -7.68 -34.81 -29.44
N TRP A 21 -7.40 -34.53 -28.15
CA TRP A 21 -6.06 -34.20 -27.67
C TRP A 21 -5.66 -35.11 -26.51
N LYS A 22 -4.40 -35.57 -26.51
CA LYS A 22 -3.79 -36.32 -25.41
C LYS A 22 -2.54 -35.60 -24.94
N VAL A 23 -2.37 -35.47 -23.63
CA VAL A 23 -1.14 -34.91 -23.04
C VAL A 23 0.01 -35.88 -23.25
N HIS A 24 1.00 -35.47 -24.02
CA HIS A 24 2.23 -36.25 -24.23
C HIS A 24 3.32 -35.92 -23.20
N SER A 25 3.50 -34.63 -22.91
CA SER A 25 4.43 -34.15 -21.90
C SER A 25 3.92 -32.84 -21.30
N GLY A 26 4.48 -32.45 -20.16
CA GLY A 26 4.30 -31.12 -19.62
C GLY A 26 5.43 -30.74 -18.68
N ILE A 27 5.65 -29.44 -18.56
CA ILE A 27 6.70 -28.86 -17.73
C ILE A 27 6.02 -27.94 -16.72
N TYR A 28 6.31 -28.17 -15.44
CA TYR A 28 5.96 -27.24 -14.37
C TYR A 28 7.21 -26.43 -14.03
N CYS A 29 7.11 -25.11 -14.10
CA CYS A 29 8.18 -24.19 -13.72
C CYS A 29 7.72 -23.34 -12.53
N SER A 30 8.59 -23.17 -11.55
CA SER A 30 8.37 -22.25 -10.44
C SER A 30 9.68 -21.58 -10.05
N TYR A 31 9.67 -20.25 -10.06
CA TYR A 31 10.83 -19.48 -9.69
C TYR A 31 11.04 -19.51 -8.17
N ASN A 32 12.27 -19.73 -7.75
CA ASN A 32 12.72 -19.63 -6.37
C ASN A 32 13.46 -18.30 -6.18
N ALA A 33 12.92 -17.42 -5.35
CA ALA A 33 13.47 -16.09 -5.12
C ALA A 33 14.65 -16.07 -4.13
N PHE A 34 14.81 -17.09 -3.29
CA PHE A 34 15.91 -17.17 -2.32
C PHE A 34 17.23 -17.49 -3.00
N SER A 35 17.29 -18.62 -3.71
CA SER A 35 18.48 -19.06 -4.46
C SER A 35 18.58 -18.47 -5.87
N ARG A 36 17.55 -17.75 -6.35
CA ARG A 36 17.46 -17.18 -7.72
C ARG A 36 17.61 -18.25 -8.80
N VAL A 37 16.84 -19.33 -8.66
CA VAL A 37 16.83 -20.46 -9.60
C VAL A 37 15.41 -20.78 -10.04
N ASP A 38 15.25 -21.31 -11.25
CA ASP A 38 13.95 -21.78 -11.76
C ASP A 38 13.86 -23.29 -11.60
N VAL A 39 12.95 -23.77 -10.75
CA VAL A 39 12.73 -25.21 -10.53
C VAL A 39 11.80 -25.73 -11.62
N ARG A 40 12.28 -26.72 -12.38
CA ARG A 40 11.57 -27.31 -13.52
C ARG A 40 11.31 -28.78 -13.30
N VAL A 41 10.05 -29.18 -13.40
CA VAL A 41 9.60 -30.56 -13.34
C VAL A 41 9.03 -30.96 -14.69
N LEU A 42 9.78 -31.78 -15.42
CA LEU A 42 9.37 -32.35 -16.69
C LEU A 42 8.66 -33.68 -16.44
N VAL A 43 7.44 -33.81 -16.95
CA VAL A 43 6.66 -35.05 -16.91
C VAL A 43 6.44 -35.53 -18.34
N GLN A 44 6.80 -36.77 -18.64
CA GLN A 44 6.52 -37.45 -19.91
C GLN A 44 5.51 -38.58 -19.70
N ILE A 45 4.53 -38.69 -20.59
CA ILE A 45 3.46 -39.70 -20.51
C ILE A 45 3.51 -40.63 -21.75
N PRO A 46 3.77 -41.93 -21.57
CA PRO A 46 4.05 -42.63 -20.30
C PRO A 46 5.52 -42.47 -19.85
N GLY A 47 5.77 -42.30 -18.55
CA GLY A 47 6.97 -42.86 -17.93
C GLY A 47 8.26 -42.04 -17.79
N SER A 48 8.25 -40.76 -17.41
CA SER A 48 9.35 -40.23 -16.56
C SER A 48 8.97 -38.91 -15.89
N VAL A 49 9.51 -38.68 -14.69
CA VAL A 49 9.49 -37.37 -14.01
C VAL A 49 10.93 -36.99 -13.73
N GLU A 50 11.37 -35.88 -14.31
CA GLU A 50 12.71 -35.33 -14.11
C GLU A 50 12.57 -33.94 -13.47
N ALA A 51 13.24 -33.74 -12.33
CA ALA A 51 13.29 -32.45 -11.65
C ALA A 51 14.73 -31.90 -11.68
N HIS A 52 14.88 -30.68 -12.18
CA HIS A 52 16.16 -29.96 -12.21
C HIS A 52 15.92 -28.48 -11.91
N VAL A 53 16.96 -27.79 -11.48
CA VAL A 53 16.95 -26.34 -11.31
C VAL A 53 17.79 -25.69 -12.42
N VAL A 54 17.39 -24.51 -12.84
CA VAL A 54 18.08 -23.72 -13.86
C VAL A 54 18.50 -22.40 -13.23
N ASP A 55 19.80 -22.12 -13.25
CA ASP A 55 20.36 -20.87 -12.71
C ASP A 55 20.16 -19.71 -13.71
N ASP A 56 20.48 -18.48 -13.29
CA ASP A 56 20.51 -17.27 -14.12
C ASP A 56 21.35 -17.42 -15.42
N LYS A 57 22.36 -18.31 -15.41
CA LYS A 57 23.21 -18.60 -16.58
C LYS A 57 22.56 -19.59 -17.58
N GLY A 58 21.47 -20.24 -17.19
CA GLY A 58 20.83 -21.32 -17.95
C GLY A 58 21.40 -22.72 -17.69
N ASP A 59 22.33 -22.85 -16.74
CA ASP A 59 22.94 -24.13 -16.38
C ASP A 59 21.96 -25.01 -15.58
N LYS A 60 21.90 -26.30 -15.91
CA LYS A 60 21.04 -27.28 -15.22
C LYS A 60 21.76 -27.92 -14.04
N ARG A 61 21.13 -27.92 -12.87
CA ARG A 61 21.62 -28.59 -11.66
C ARG A 61 20.55 -29.51 -11.06
N PRO A 62 20.93 -30.53 -10.27
CA PRO A 62 19.95 -31.36 -9.56
C PRO A 62 19.19 -30.53 -8.50
N ALA A 63 17.92 -30.84 -8.30
CA ALA A 63 17.10 -30.21 -7.27
C ALA A 63 17.38 -30.82 -5.88
N THR A 64 17.77 -29.99 -4.91
CA THR A 64 17.98 -30.37 -3.50
C THR A 64 16.69 -30.19 -2.69
N GLU A 65 16.63 -30.74 -1.47
CA GLU A 65 15.50 -30.54 -0.56
C GLU A 65 15.31 -29.05 -0.18
N ASP A 66 16.41 -28.31 0.01
CA ASP A 66 16.36 -26.88 0.32
C ASP A 66 15.69 -26.10 -0.81
N HIS A 67 16.04 -26.37 -2.08
CA HIS A 67 15.39 -25.76 -3.24
C HIS A 67 13.88 -25.98 -3.23
N TRP A 68 13.40 -27.15 -2.80
CA TRP A 68 11.95 -27.41 -2.70
C TRP A 68 11.28 -26.57 -1.62
N THR A 69 11.90 -26.43 -0.45
CA THR A 69 11.37 -25.60 0.65
C THR A 69 11.33 -24.12 0.27
N GLU A 70 12.40 -23.61 -0.35
CA GLU A 70 12.50 -22.24 -0.83
C GLU A 70 11.52 -21.95 -1.97
N THR A 71 11.31 -22.91 -2.88
CA THR A 71 10.34 -22.79 -3.98
C THR A 71 8.91 -22.81 -3.46
N TYR A 72 8.62 -23.66 -2.48
CA TYR A 72 7.32 -23.70 -1.81
C TYR A 72 7.00 -22.34 -1.17
N MET A 73 7.93 -21.79 -0.39
CA MET A 73 7.75 -20.48 0.24
C MET A 73 7.64 -19.37 -0.79
N SER A 74 8.49 -19.36 -1.82
CA SER A 74 8.42 -18.38 -2.92
C SER A 74 7.06 -18.41 -3.63
N ALA A 75 6.51 -19.60 -3.90
CA ALA A 75 5.21 -19.75 -4.53
C ALA A 75 4.07 -19.28 -3.62
N MET A 76 4.12 -19.62 -2.33
CA MET A 76 3.13 -19.21 -1.33
C MET A 76 3.12 -17.69 -1.12
N LEU A 77 4.30 -17.07 -1.00
CA LEU A 77 4.41 -15.62 -0.88
C LEU A 77 3.82 -14.91 -2.10
N ARG A 78 4.09 -15.42 -3.30
CA ARG A 78 3.51 -14.85 -4.53
C ARG A 78 1.99 -14.94 -4.55
N SER A 79 1.41 -16.05 -4.10
CA SER A 79 -0.05 -16.19 -4.04
C SER A 79 -0.69 -15.37 -2.92
N LEU A 80 0.01 -15.13 -1.81
CA LEU A 80 -0.55 -14.39 -0.68
C LEU A 80 -0.44 -12.87 -0.84
N LEU A 81 0.68 -12.37 -1.39
CA LEU A 81 0.95 -10.94 -1.45
C LEU A 81 0.39 -10.27 -2.71
N PHE A 82 0.44 -10.97 -3.86
CA PHE A 82 0.17 -10.35 -5.17
C PHE A 82 -1.12 -10.84 -5.84
N ALA A 83 -1.90 -11.72 -5.21
CA ALA A 83 -3.13 -12.24 -5.80
C ALA A 83 -4.21 -11.16 -5.99
N ASP A 84 -4.31 -10.17 -5.12
CA ASP A 84 -5.36 -9.15 -5.21
C ASP A 84 -4.92 -7.87 -5.93
N ASP A 85 -3.65 -7.78 -6.36
CA ASP A 85 -3.11 -6.58 -7.00
C ASP A 85 -3.31 -6.62 -8.52
N ASP A 86 -4.05 -5.63 -9.03
CA ASP A 86 -4.32 -5.40 -10.45
C ASP A 86 -3.03 -5.31 -11.28
N MET A 87 -1.92 -4.83 -10.70
CA MET A 87 -0.63 -4.73 -11.38
C MET A 87 -0.04 -6.10 -11.77
N TYR A 88 -0.41 -7.15 -11.05
CA TYR A 88 0.05 -8.53 -11.28
C TYR A 88 -0.98 -9.38 -12.02
N TYR A 89 -2.04 -8.76 -12.54
CA TYR A 89 -3.03 -9.46 -13.34
C TYR A 89 -2.43 -9.87 -14.69
N VAL A 90 -2.46 -11.18 -14.96
CA VAL A 90 -2.03 -11.75 -16.23
C VAL A 90 -3.24 -12.40 -16.89
N THR A 91 -3.60 -11.91 -18.08
CA THR A 91 -4.70 -12.49 -18.86
C THR A 91 -4.47 -13.98 -19.10
N ALA A 92 -5.52 -14.78 -18.90
CA ALA A 92 -5.49 -16.25 -19.02
C ALA A 92 -4.61 -16.98 -17.98
N CYS A 93 -4.20 -16.32 -16.89
CA CYS A 93 -3.60 -17.00 -15.74
C CYS A 93 -4.70 -17.63 -14.87
N ARG A 94 -4.58 -18.93 -14.58
CA ARG A 94 -5.41 -19.60 -13.58
C ARG A 94 -4.72 -19.55 -12.22
N ARG A 95 -5.36 -18.92 -11.24
CA ARG A 95 -4.88 -18.83 -9.86
C ARG A 95 -5.65 -19.82 -9.02
N LEU A 96 -4.94 -20.83 -8.53
CA LEU A 96 -5.49 -21.86 -7.67
C LEU A 96 -5.35 -21.47 -6.21
N ASP A 97 -6.17 -22.09 -5.38
CA ASP A 97 -6.04 -21.98 -3.94
C ASP A 97 -4.78 -22.70 -3.43
N PRO A 98 -3.85 -21.98 -2.76
CA PRO A 98 -2.63 -22.58 -2.24
C PRO A 98 -2.82 -23.27 -0.88
N LEU A 99 -3.98 -23.12 -0.24
CA LEU A 99 -4.24 -23.62 1.11
C LEU A 99 -4.75 -25.06 1.09
N SER A 100 -4.19 -25.86 2.00
CA SER A 100 -4.55 -27.25 2.25
C SER A 100 -4.55 -27.51 3.75
N LYS A 101 -5.06 -28.66 4.20
CA LYS A 101 -5.13 -29.03 5.63
C LYS A 101 -3.76 -28.97 6.32
N ASP A 102 -2.72 -29.42 5.63
CA ASP A 102 -1.35 -29.49 6.17
C ASP A 102 -0.55 -28.20 5.90
N SER A 103 -1.16 -27.17 5.30
CA SER A 103 -0.41 -25.97 4.90
C SER A 103 0.11 -25.19 6.10
N GLY A 104 -0.54 -25.27 7.27
CA GLY A 104 -0.08 -24.61 8.50
C GLY A 104 1.33 -25.05 8.91
N ASP A 105 1.48 -26.32 9.28
CA ASP A 105 2.75 -26.86 9.78
C ASP A 105 3.88 -26.75 8.75
N LYS A 106 3.58 -26.99 7.47
CA LYS A 106 4.56 -26.85 6.38
C LYS A 106 5.04 -25.42 6.22
N PHE A 107 4.12 -24.44 6.31
CA PHE A 107 4.45 -23.03 6.19
C PHE A 107 5.30 -22.55 7.36
N PHE A 108 4.92 -22.86 8.61
CA PHE A 108 5.67 -22.44 9.78
C PHE A 108 7.06 -23.09 9.86
N SER A 109 7.18 -24.38 9.53
CA SER A 109 8.49 -25.04 9.46
C SER A 109 9.40 -24.44 8.39
N ALA A 110 8.85 -24.10 7.22
CA ALA A 110 9.63 -23.46 6.16
C ALA A 110 9.97 -22.01 6.49
N PHE A 111 9.08 -21.27 7.16
CA PHE A 111 9.32 -19.91 7.64
C PHE A 111 10.50 -19.86 8.62
N GLU A 112 10.55 -20.76 9.61
CA GLU A 112 11.67 -20.83 10.56
C GLU A 112 13.02 -21.08 9.89
N LYS A 113 13.05 -22.01 8.92
CA LYS A 113 14.27 -22.33 8.17
C LYS A 113 14.78 -21.16 7.33
N LEU A 114 13.86 -20.40 6.73
CA LEU A 114 14.20 -19.33 5.79
C LEU A 114 14.19 -17.93 6.41
N PHE A 115 13.89 -17.81 7.70
CA PHE A 115 13.74 -16.53 8.40
C PHE A 115 14.94 -15.59 8.17
N TYR A 116 16.16 -16.10 8.36
CA TYR A 116 17.41 -15.34 8.19
C TYR A 116 17.68 -14.92 6.73
N GLN A 117 17.08 -15.60 5.76
CA GLN A 117 17.18 -15.26 4.34
C GLN A 117 16.08 -14.30 3.87
N GLY A 118 15.11 -13.98 4.73
CA GLY A 118 13.97 -13.10 4.42
C GLY A 118 14.34 -11.76 3.77
N PRO A 119 15.38 -11.04 4.23
CA PRO A 119 15.78 -9.76 3.61
C PRO A 119 16.18 -9.87 2.13
N ASN A 120 16.59 -11.04 1.66
CA ASN A 120 16.98 -11.25 0.25
C ASN A 120 15.81 -11.10 -0.72
N LEU A 121 14.58 -11.24 -0.24
CA LEU A 121 13.36 -11.09 -1.04
C LEU A 121 13.00 -9.61 -1.29
N GLY A 122 13.62 -8.68 -0.58
CA GLY A 122 13.30 -7.25 -0.64
C GLY A 122 12.13 -6.84 0.25
N THR A 123 11.64 -5.62 0.02
CA THR A 123 10.60 -4.94 0.81
C THR A 123 9.53 -4.31 -0.07
N VAL A 124 8.42 -3.93 0.56
CA VAL A 124 7.46 -2.98 0.00
C VAL A 124 8.13 -1.63 -0.23
N SER A 125 7.74 -0.91 -1.29
CA SER A 125 8.35 0.37 -1.73
C SER A 125 8.31 1.51 -0.70
N GLU A 126 7.65 1.32 0.43
CA GLU A 126 7.55 2.29 1.53
C GLU A 126 8.68 2.17 2.54
N ILE A 127 9.35 1.02 2.57
CA ILE A 127 10.44 0.71 3.49
C ILE A 127 11.73 0.73 2.68
N GLN A 128 12.69 1.53 3.12
CA GLN A 128 13.93 1.73 2.36
C GLN A 128 14.84 0.52 2.44
N VAL A 129 15.03 -0.02 3.66
CA VAL A 129 15.99 -1.08 3.93
C VAL A 129 15.28 -2.33 4.44
N ALA A 130 15.52 -3.45 3.77
CA ALA A 130 15.05 -4.76 4.22
C ALA A 130 15.77 -5.17 5.50
N THR A 131 15.00 -5.43 6.55
CA THR A 131 15.50 -5.97 7.83
C THR A 131 14.93 -7.35 8.07
N LEU A 132 15.39 -8.05 9.11
CA LEU A 132 14.83 -9.36 9.49
C LEU A 132 13.35 -9.26 9.88
N VAL A 133 12.93 -8.10 10.38
CA VAL A 133 11.54 -7.82 10.82
C VAL A 133 10.69 -7.25 9.68
N SER A 134 11.30 -6.50 8.77
CA SER A 134 10.61 -5.80 7.68
C SER A 134 11.10 -6.31 6.33
N ASN A 135 10.41 -7.30 5.78
CA ASN A 135 10.67 -7.90 4.47
C ASN A 135 9.41 -8.64 3.97
N LEU A 136 9.41 -9.02 2.69
CA LEU A 136 8.27 -9.71 2.08
C LEU A 136 7.95 -11.09 2.69
N LEU A 137 8.93 -11.80 3.28
CA LEU A 137 8.68 -13.07 3.96
C LEU A 137 7.82 -12.85 5.21
N VAL A 138 8.14 -11.83 6.01
CA VAL A 138 7.37 -11.45 7.20
C VAL A 138 5.99 -10.91 6.83
N ASP A 139 5.89 -10.10 5.77
CA ASP A 139 4.59 -9.62 5.28
C ASP A 139 3.69 -10.78 4.85
N GLY A 140 4.25 -11.75 4.12
CA GLY A 140 3.53 -12.96 3.72
C GLY A 140 3.18 -13.86 4.90
N PHE A 141 4.02 -13.93 5.94
CA PHE A 141 3.71 -14.61 7.19
C PHE A 141 2.49 -13.99 7.88
N PHE A 142 2.44 -12.67 8.04
CA PHE A 142 1.26 -12.02 8.61
C PHE A 142 0.02 -12.22 7.75
N LYS A 143 0.15 -12.15 6.41
CA LYS A 143 -0.98 -12.37 5.51
C LYS A 143 -1.50 -13.81 5.61
N PHE A 144 -0.61 -14.81 5.68
CA PHE A 144 -0.96 -16.21 5.89
C PHE A 144 -1.74 -16.40 7.20
N VAL A 145 -1.23 -15.83 8.30
CA VAL A 145 -1.87 -15.93 9.62
C VAL A 145 -3.21 -15.21 9.65
N GLN A 146 -3.36 -14.07 8.97
CA GLN A 146 -4.65 -13.36 8.89
C GLN A 146 -5.71 -14.13 8.10
N VAL A 147 -5.30 -14.82 7.02
CA VAL A 147 -6.21 -15.64 6.19
C VAL A 147 -6.60 -16.92 6.93
N THR A 148 -5.61 -17.65 7.46
CA THR A 148 -5.83 -18.95 8.13
C THR A 148 -6.35 -18.82 9.56
N GLY A 149 -6.00 -17.74 10.27
CA GLY A 149 -6.32 -17.53 11.68
C GLY A 149 -5.53 -18.41 12.65
N LEU A 150 -4.44 -19.03 12.20
CA LEU A 150 -3.56 -19.88 13.03
C LEU A 150 -2.61 -19.03 13.89
N TYR A 151 -3.19 -18.19 14.76
CA TYR A 151 -2.43 -17.26 15.59
C TYR A 151 -1.58 -17.97 16.65
N ASP A 152 -2.07 -19.07 17.24
CA ASP A 152 -1.34 -19.78 18.31
C ASP A 152 -0.06 -20.43 17.80
N GLN A 153 -0.13 -21.15 16.67
CA GLN A 153 1.04 -21.73 16.02
C GLN A 153 2.04 -20.65 15.57
N ALA A 154 1.54 -19.52 15.06
CA ALA A 154 2.36 -18.37 14.69
C ALA A 154 3.11 -17.78 15.89
N ILE A 155 2.44 -17.63 17.03
CA ILE A 155 3.05 -17.14 18.28
C ILE A 155 4.13 -18.11 18.76
N GLU A 156 3.88 -19.42 18.78
CA GLU A 156 4.87 -20.43 19.18
C GLU A 156 6.11 -20.42 18.27
N THR A 157 5.91 -20.32 16.97
CA THR A 157 6.98 -20.21 15.95
C THR A 157 7.86 -18.98 16.22
N VAL A 158 7.23 -17.82 16.45
CA VAL A 158 7.93 -16.55 16.70
C VAL A 158 8.62 -16.55 18.07
N GLN A 159 8.03 -17.17 19.09
CA GLN A 159 8.67 -17.36 20.41
C GLN A 159 9.95 -18.20 20.31
N ARG A 160 9.96 -19.28 19.51
CA ARG A 160 11.17 -20.06 19.24
C ARG A 160 12.25 -19.25 18.53
N LEU A 161 11.86 -18.37 17.60
CA LEU A 161 12.80 -17.45 16.94
C LEU A 161 13.32 -16.36 17.89
N GLN A 162 12.50 -15.91 18.85
CA GLN A 162 12.88 -14.90 19.83
C GLN A 162 14.04 -15.36 20.74
N GLU A 163 14.16 -16.66 21.00
CA GLU A 163 15.30 -17.23 21.76
C GLU A 163 16.65 -16.98 21.06
N GLN A 164 16.64 -16.88 19.73
CA GLN A 164 17.82 -16.65 18.91
C GLN A 164 18.00 -15.16 18.57
N GLU A 165 16.92 -14.48 18.21
CA GLU A 165 16.91 -13.10 17.74
C GLU A 165 15.96 -12.20 18.53
N PRO A 166 16.45 -11.39 19.48
CA PRO A 166 15.62 -10.51 20.31
C PRO A 166 14.82 -9.45 19.52
N THR A 167 15.24 -9.08 18.31
CA THR A 167 14.55 -8.08 17.46
C THR A 167 13.16 -8.52 17.02
N VAL A 168 12.88 -9.83 17.11
CA VAL A 168 11.62 -10.46 16.72
C VAL A 168 10.46 -10.10 17.68
N VAL A 169 10.74 -9.45 18.81
CA VAL A 169 9.72 -8.95 19.76
C VAL A 169 8.62 -8.13 19.06
N SER A 170 9.01 -7.33 18.07
CA SER A 170 8.08 -6.53 17.24
C SER A 170 7.09 -7.37 16.42
N LEU A 171 7.47 -8.60 16.02
CA LEU A 171 6.58 -9.52 15.33
C LEU A 171 5.58 -10.13 16.30
N LEU A 172 6.06 -10.49 17.50
CA LEU A 172 5.25 -11.11 18.55
C LEU A 172 4.18 -10.14 19.08
N SER A 173 4.54 -8.89 19.36
CA SER A 173 3.58 -7.85 19.77
C SER A 173 2.50 -7.63 18.70
N LYS A 174 2.88 -7.60 17.42
CA LYS A 174 1.92 -7.48 16.31
C LYS A 174 1.00 -8.69 16.19
N LEU A 175 1.48 -9.91 16.41
CA LEU A 175 0.65 -11.12 16.45
C LEU A 175 -0.38 -11.07 17.58
N TYR A 176 0.02 -10.68 18.79
CA TYR A 176 -0.90 -10.52 19.92
C TYR A 176 -1.99 -9.49 19.63
N LEU A 177 -1.65 -8.36 18.99
CA LEU A 177 -2.65 -7.39 18.55
C LEU A 177 -3.63 -7.97 17.52
N LEU A 178 -3.15 -8.74 16.54
CA LEU A 178 -4.02 -9.38 15.55
C LEU A 178 -4.93 -10.46 16.15
N LYS A 179 -4.47 -11.16 17.19
CA LYS A 179 -5.28 -12.11 17.98
C LYS A 179 -6.24 -11.42 18.97
N ASN A 180 -6.26 -10.09 19.02
CA ASN A 180 -7.03 -9.27 19.97
C ASN A 180 -6.60 -9.44 21.45
N GLN A 181 -5.36 -9.85 21.72
CA GLN A 181 -4.78 -9.92 23.06
C GLN A 181 -3.96 -8.66 23.38
N GLU A 182 -4.65 -7.55 23.64
CA GLU A 182 -4.00 -6.23 23.80
C GLU A 182 -3.07 -6.15 25.02
N VAL A 183 -3.43 -6.80 26.13
CA VAL A 183 -2.64 -6.75 27.38
C VAL A 183 -1.29 -7.42 27.20
N GLU A 184 -1.27 -8.62 26.62
CA GLU A 184 -0.04 -9.36 26.33
C GLU A 184 0.82 -8.62 25.30
N ALA A 185 0.19 -7.99 24.30
CA ALA A 185 0.89 -7.15 23.33
C ALA A 185 1.64 -5.99 23.99
N VAL A 186 0.96 -5.23 24.87
CA VAL A 186 1.57 -4.08 25.56
C VAL A 186 2.69 -4.53 26.51
N GLN A 187 2.50 -5.63 27.24
CA GLN A 187 3.56 -6.20 28.09
C GLN A 187 4.79 -6.61 27.27
N THR A 188 4.56 -7.21 26.10
CA THR A 188 5.62 -7.62 25.18
C THR A 188 6.36 -6.41 24.60
N MET A 189 5.64 -5.37 24.17
CA MET A 189 6.22 -4.11 23.68
C MET A 189 7.05 -3.43 24.77
N SER A 190 6.50 -3.30 25.98
CA SER A 190 7.19 -2.68 27.11
C SER A 190 8.49 -3.42 27.46
N LYS A 191 8.45 -4.76 27.51
CA LYS A 191 9.65 -5.58 27.69
C LYS A 191 10.67 -5.35 26.56
N GLY A 192 10.22 -5.32 25.31
CA GLY A 192 11.07 -5.05 24.15
C GLY A 192 11.75 -3.69 24.21
N ILE A 193 11.04 -2.65 24.63
CA ILE A 193 11.57 -1.29 24.76
C ILE A 193 12.55 -1.18 25.92
N LEU A 194 12.32 -1.91 27.02
CA LEU A 194 13.27 -1.97 28.14
C LEU A 194 14.58 -2.66 27.74
N GLU A 195 14.51 -3.70 26.91
CA GLU A 195 15.68 -4.41 26.39
C GLU A 195 16.41 -3.60 25.31
N ASN A 196 15.67 -3.00 24.37
CA ASN A 196 16.20 -2.13 23.33
C ASN A 196 15.42 -0.80 23.24
N PRO A 197 15.88 0.26 23.93
CA PRO A 197 15.21 1.56 23.92
C PRO A 197 15.21 2.29 22.57
N ARG A 198 15.96 1.81 21.58
CA ARG A 198 16.12 2.39 20.24
C ARG A 198 15.49 1.55 19.14
N ASP A 199 14.66 0.57 19.46
CA ASP A 199 13.91 -0.17 18.44
C ASP A 199 12.77 0.70 17.87
N ALA A 200 12.96 1.22 16.65
CA ALA A 200 12.00 2.09 15.99
C ALA A 200 10.68 1.37 15.65
N VAL A 201 10.70 0.06 15.39
CA VAL A 201 9.49 -0.69 15.00
C VAL A 201 8.59 -0.90 16.21
N VAL A 202 9.16 -1.30 17.35
CA VAL A 202 8.36 -1.48 18.58
C VAL A 202 7.80 -0.16 19.10
N LEU A 203 8.60 0.92 19.06
CA LEU A 203 8.15 2.25 19.45
C LEU A 203 7.04 2.79 18.55
N GLU A 204 7.10 2.50 17.24
CA GLU A 204 6.03 2.88 16.32
C GLU A 204 4.75 2.08 16.58
N GLN A 205 4.85 0.78 16.84
CA GLN A 205 3.68 -0.04 17.19
C GLN A 205 3.03 0.40 18.50
N GLU A 206 3.81 0.80 19.51
CA GLU A 206 3.29 1.37 20.75
C GLU A 206 2.60 2.72 20.49
N ALA A 207 3.22 3.59 19.68
CA ALA A 207 2.63 4.87 19.30
C ALA A 207 1.29 4.67 18.56
N GLU A 208 1.23 3.73 17.61
CA GLU A 208 0.00 3.35 16.92
C GLU A 208 -1.07 2.86 17.90
N PHE A 209 -0.70 1.98 18.83
CA PHE A 209 -1.63 1.45 19.83
C PHE A 209 -2.19 2.56 20.71
N CYS A 210 -1.34 3.42 21.26
CA CYS A 210 -1.76 4.57 22.07
C CYS A 210 -2.65 5.55 21.29
N GLN A 211 -2.32 5.81 20.01
CA GLN A 211 -3.11 6.65 19.12
C GLN A 211 -4.50 6.06 18.88
N ARG A 212 -4.62 4.74 18.66
CA ARG A 212 -5.91 4.04 18.50
C ARG A 212 -6.75 4.10 19.78
N LYS A 213 -6.12 4.08 20.96
CA LYS A 213 -6.80 4.23 22.27
C LYS A 213 -7.11 5.69 22.64
N GLY A 214 -6.72 6.66 21.81
CA GLY A 214 -6.97 8.08 22.05
C GLY A 214 -6.04 8.75 23.07
N ARG A 215 -4.97 8.06 23.52
CA ARG A 215 -3.96 8.62 24.43
C ARG A 215 -2.84 9.28 23.62
N LEU A 216 -3.15 10.45 23.06
CA LEU A 216 -2.23 11.17 22.17
C LEU A 216 -0.93 11.62 22.86
N ASP A 217 -0.98 11.97 24.15
CA ASP A 217 0.20 12.41 24.91
C ASP A 217 1.30 11.34 24.95
N LEU A 218 0.92 10.09 25.20
CA LEU A 218 1.84 8.96 25.24
C LEU A 218 2.29 8.55 23.84
N ALA A 219 1.36 8.57 22.88
CA ALA A 219 1.67 8.28 21.49
C ALA A 219 2.73 9.23 20.93
N MET A 220 2.65 10.52 21.28
CA MET A 220 3.59 11.54 20.81
C MET A 220 5.02 11.27 21.31
N ASP A 221 5.20 10.97 22.60
CA ASP A 221 6.54 10.65 23.15
C ASP A 221 7.16 9.44 22.46
N CYS A 222 6.37 8.37 22.29
CA CYS A 222 6.81 7.15 21.61
C CYS A 222 7.17 7.42 20.14
N ALA A 223 6.36 8.20 19.41
CA ALA A 223 6.61 8.54 18.02
C ALA A 223 7.85 9.42 17.84
N ILE A 224 8.08 10.40 18.71
CA ILE A 224 9.29 11.23 18.69
C ILE A 224 10.53 10.35 18.93
N ARG A 225 10.47 9.42 19.89
CA ARG A 225 11.54 8.46 20.13
C ARG A 225 11.77 7.53 18.94
N ALA A 226 10.71 7.09 18.26
CA ALA A 226 10.80 6.28 17.04
C ALA A 226 11.50 7.03 15.90
N VAL A 227 11.15 8.30 15.67
CA VAL A 227 11.81 9.17 14.68
C VAL A 227 13.28 9.39 15.02
N ASN A 228 13.60 9.62 16.31
CA ASN A 228 14.99 9.77 16.76
C ASN A 228 15.80 8.47 16.61
N ALA A 229 15.14 7.31 16.73
CA ALA A 229 15.78 6.01 16.56
C ALA A 229 16.05 5.68 15.10
N SER A 230 15.11 5.97 14.20
CA SER A 230 15.25 5.77 12.76
C SER A 230 14.72 6.98 11.96
N PRO A 231 15.56 8.02 11.76
CA PRO A 231 15.15 9.23 11.03
C PRO A 231 15.15 9.03 9.51
N SER A 232 15.78 7.96 9.00
CA SER A 232 15.81 7.65 7.57
C SER A 232 14.57 6.95 7.06
N GLU A 233 13.77 6.34 7.94
CA GLU A 233 12.60 5.54 7.56
C GLU A 233 11.33 6.39 7.46
N PHE A 234 10.55 6.22 6.40
CA PHE A 234 9.34 7.02 6.16
C PHE A 234 8.25 6.79 7.22
N PHE A 235 8.05 5.54 7.65
CA PHE A 235 6.92 5.15 8.49
C PHE A 235 6.93 5.80 9.89
N THR A 236 8.11 6.07 10.45
CA THR A 236 8.25 6.74 11.76
C THR A 236 7.76 8.19 11.70
N TRP A 237 8.14 8.92 10.64
CA TRP A 237 7.67 10.29 10.41
C TRP A 237 6.18 10.34 10.07
N ALA A 238 5.70 9.42 9.23
CA ALA A 238 4.29 9.32 8.87
C ALA A 238 3.41 9.17 10.13
N ARG A 239 3.79 8.29 11.06
CA ARG A 239 3.07 8.12 12.34
C ARG A 239 3.05 9.40 13.17
N LEU A 240 4.16 10.12 13.24
CA LEU A 240 4.25 11.39 13.96
C LEU A 240 3.34 12.47 13.35
N VAL A 241 3.26 12.55 12.01
CA VAL A 241 2.32 13.45 11.30
C VAL A 241 0.87 13.12 11.66
N GLU A 242 0.49 11.84 11.67
CA GLU A 242 -0.87 11.44 12.05
C GLU A 242 -1.21 11.84 13.49
N ILE A 243 -0.27 11.69 14.43
CA ILE A 243 -0.46 12.05 15.83
C ILE A 243 -0.64 13.56 15.98
N TYR A 244 0.23 14.37 15.37
CA TYR A 244 0.07 15.84 15.38
C TYR A 244 -1.25 16.30 14.74
N THR A 245 -1.66 15.64 13.65
CA THR A 245 -2.94 15.92 12.99
C THR A 245 -4.13 15.64 13.92
N LYS A 246 -4.07 14.56 14.71
CA LYS A 246 -5.10 14.24 15.72
C LYS A 246 -5.06 15.17 16.94
N MET A 247 -3.89 15.67 17.33
CA MET A 247 -3.74 16.65 18.40
C MET A 247 -4.20 18.07 17.99
N GLY A 248 -4.36 18.31 16.69
CA GLY A 248 -4.71 19.63 16.15
C GLY A 248 -3.51 20.58 15.99
N ASP A 249 -2.28 20.08 16.15
CA ASP A 249 -1.06 20.84 15.87
C ASP A 249 -0.67 20.70 14.39
N TYR A 250 -1.37 21.44 13.54
CA TYR A 250 -1.18 21.38 12.10
C TYR A 250 0.13 22.03 11.64
N GLU A 251 0.72 22.92 12.42
CA GLU A 251 2.02 23.53 12.09
C GLU A 251 3.12 22.49 12.19
N GLN A 252 3.18 21.76 13.31
CA GLN A 252 4.15 20.69 13.49
C GLN A 252 3.88 19.52 12.54
N ALA A 253 2.61 19.21 12.26
CA ALA A 253 2.27 18.19 11.25
C ALA A 253 2.88 18.53 9.88
N LEU A 254 2.72 19.76 9.39
CA LEU A 254 3.29 20.19 8.11
C LEU A 254 4.82 20.22 8.12
N LEU A 255 5.43 20.70 9.21
CA LEU A 255 6.89 20.69 9.39
C LEU A 255 7.47 19.27 9.37
N THR A 256 6.78 18.35 10.05
CA THR A 256 7.15 16.94 10.13
C THR A 256 6.98 16.27 8.77
N LEU A 257 5.86 16.53 8.08
CA LEU A 257 5.60 16.02 6.72
C LEU A 257 6.68 16.49 5.73
N ASN A 258 7.09 17.76 5.80
CA ASN A 258 8.17 18.30 4.98
C ASN A 258 9.54 17.65 5.27
N SER A 259 9.72 17.10 6.48
CA SER A 259 10.96 16.44 6.91
C SER A 259 10.95 14.94 6.60
N CYS A 260 9.83 14.37 6.11
CA CYS A 260 9.73 12.95 5.79
C CYS A 260 10.70 12.56 4.66
N PRO A 261 11.47 11.47 4.81
CA PRO A 261 12.28 10.93 3.73
C PRO A 261 11.37 10.33 2.66
N MET A 262 11.52 10.80 1.41
CA MET A 262 10.80 10.25 0.26
C MET A 262 11.67 9.24 -0.47
N PHE A 263 11.11 8.08 -0.80
CA PHE A 263 11.80 7.04 -1.54
C PHE A 263 11.34 6.99 -2.98
N THR A 264 12.30 6.83 -3.89
CA THR A 264 12.00 6.58 -5.30
C THR A 264 11.28 5.24 -5.42
N TYR A 265 10.14 5.26 -6.09
CA TYR A 265 9.42 4.03 -6.39
C TYR A 265 10.28 3.14 -7.30
N HIS A 266 10.66 1.97 -6.80
CA HIS A 266 11.23 0.92 -7.62
C HIS A 266 10.07 0.11 -8.19
N ASP A 267 9.92 0.13 -9.51
CA ASP A 267 8.97 -0.75 -10.20
C ASP A 267 9.29 -2.20 -9.81
N LEU A 268 8.31 -2.86 -9.21
CA LEU A 268 8.38 -4.29 -8.94
C LEU A 268 8.37 -5.06 -10.28
N ASP A 269 9.09 -6.18 -10.33
CA ASP A 269 9.18 -7.00 -11.55
C ASP A 269 7.77 -7.40 -12.04
N GLN A 270 7.39 -6.85 -13.20
CA GLN A 270 6.12 -7.16 -13.85
C GLN A 270 6.25 -8.45 -14.66
N HIS A 271 5.19 -9.26 -14.68
CA HIS A 271 5.09 -10.43 -15.56
C HIS A 271 5.04 -9.98 -17.03
N ARG A 272 6.20 -9.82 -17.67
CA ARG A 272 6.28 -9.53 -19.11
C ARG A 272 6.08 -10.82 -19.90
N MET A 273 4.83 -11.19 -20.10
CA MET A 273 4.50 -12.30 -21.00
C MET A 273 4.68 -11.85 -22.46
N PRO A 274 5.28 -12.69 -23.33
CA PRO A 274 5.32 -12.42 -24.76
C PRO A 274 3.89 -12.36 -25.31
N GLN A 275 3.67 -11.54 -26.33
CA GLN A 275 2.35 -11.45 -26.95
C GLN A 275 1.95 -12.81 -27.54
N PRO A 276 0.83 -13.40 -27.10
CA PRO A 276 0.37 -14.69 -27.60
C PRO A 276 -0.14 -14.55 -29.03
N SER A 277 0.12 -15.55 -29.87
CA SER A 277 -0.38 -15.57 -31.25
C SER A 277 -1.90 -15.79 -31.33
N LYS A 278 -2.45 -16.56 -30.39
CA LYS A 278 -3.89 -16.80 -30.20
C LYS A 278 -4.17 -16.96 -28.72
N VAL A 279 -5.27 -16.40 -28.25
CA VAL A 279 -5.74 -16.53 -26.87
C VAL A 279 -7.08 -17.25 -26.88
N HIS A 280 -7.22 -18.24 -26.00
CA HIS A 280 -8.48 -18.94 -25.78
C HIS A 280 -8.92 -18.76 -24.33
N LEU A 281 -10.10 -18.18 -24.13
CA LEU A 281 -10.68 -17.87 -22.82
C LEU A 281 -12.03 -18.59 -22.70
N PRO A 282 -12.06 -19.84 -22.20
CA PRO A 282 -13.31 -20.55 -22.00
C PRO A 282 -14.15 -19.84 -20.94
N LEU A 283 -15.44 -19.64 -21.21
CA LEU A 283 -16.38 -19.15 -20.21
C LEU A 283 -16.70 -20.30 -19.24
N PRO A 284 -16.50 -20.12 -17.92
CA PRO A 284 -16.99 -21.09 -16.94
C PRO A 284 -18.51 -21.28 -17.09
N THR A 285 -19.05 -22.44 -16.75
CA THR A 285 -20.51 -22.70 -16.76
C THR A 285 -21.15 -22.45 -15.40
N ASP A 286 -20.34 -22.38 -14.34
CA ASP A 286 -20.79 -22.38 -12.96
C ASP A 286 -20.67 -20.97 -12.36
N GLY A 287 -21.60 -20.60 -11.49
CA GLY A 287 -21.61 -19.28 -10.83
C GLY A 287 -21.86 -18.12 -11.79
N THR A 288 -22.76 -18.29 -12.77
CA THR A 288 -23.06 -17.29 -13.79
C THR A 288 -23.93 -16.16 -13.23
N LEU A 289 -23.36 -14.96 -13.10
CA LEU A 289 -24.09 -13.74 -12.79
C LEU A 289 -24.17 -12.86 -14.04
N ASP A 290 -25.37 -12.73 -14.63
CA ASP A 290 -25.57 -11.97 -15.87
C ASP A 290 -25.07 -10.53 -15.76
N GLU A 291 -25.28 -9.86 -14.62
CA GLU A 291 -24.80 -8.49 -14.36
C GLU A 291 -23.27 -8.36 -14.41
N VAL A 292 -22.56 -9.40 -13.97
CA VAL A 292 -21.09 -9.42 -13.84
C VAL A 292 -20.43 -9.92 -15.14
N TRP A 293 -21.12 -10.82 -15.85
CA TRP A 293 -20.57 -11.52 -17.01
C TRP A 293 -20.86 -10.81 -18.34
N ASN A 294 -21.96 -10.07 -18.44
CA ASN A 294 -22.34 -9.31 -19.64
C ASN A 294 -21.59 -7.98 -19.78
N VAL A 295 -20.49 -7.77 -19.05
CA VAL A 295 -19.62 -6.61 -19.25
C VAL A 295 -18.97 -6.74 -20.62
N GLU A 296 -19.54 -6.05 -21.60
CA GLU A 296 -18.90 -5.85 -22.89
C GLU A 296 -17.48 -5.34 -22.63
N SER A 297 -16.48 -6.09 -23.09
CA SER A 297 -15.08 -5.72 -23.05
C SER A 297 -14.80 -4.62 -24.08
N LYS A 298 -15.48 -3.47 -23.92
CA LYS A 298 -15.13 -2.24 -24.62
C LYS A 298 -13.69 -1.87 -24.26
N SER A 299 -12.90 -1.51 -25.26
CA SER A 299 -11.50 -1.12 -25.06
C SER A 299 -11.42 0.07 -24.09
N ILE A 300 -10.33 0.16 -23.33
CA ILE A 300 -10.05 1.31 -22.45
C ILE A 300 -10.13 2.62 -23.25
N ALA A 301 -9.71 2.61 -24.53
CA ALA A 301 -9.78 3.76 -25.42
C ALA A 301 -11.22 4.19 -25.74
N GLU A 302 -12.15 3.24 -25.90
CA GLU A 302 -13.57 3.54 -26.14
C GLU A 302 -14.22 4.11 -24.88
N GLN A 303 -13.88 3.57 -23.71
CA GLN A 303 -14.36 4.07 -22.43
C GLN A 303 -13.87 5.48 -22.13
N GLN A 304 -12.63 5.81 -22.52
CA GLN A 304 -12.07 7.16 -22.39
C GLN A 304 -12.74 8.17 -23.34
N GLN A 305 -13.22 7.73 -24.51
CA GLN A 305 -13.96 8.59 -25.44
C GLN A 305 -15.39 8.89 -24.98
N GLU A 306 -15.97 8.04 -24.13
CA GLU A 306 -17.30 8.24 -23.52
C GLU A 306 -17.28 9.29 -22.37
N VAL A 307 -16.10 9.76 -21.95
CA VAL A 307 -15.96 10.81 -20.92
C VAL A 307 -16.18 12.18 -21.56
N SER A 308 -17.15 12.92 -21.03
CA SER A 308 -17.51 14.25 -21.52
C SER A 308 -16.50 15.31 -21.08
N ASP A 309 -15.93 15.16 -19.87
CA ASP A 309 -14.92 16.07 -19.33
C ASP A 309 -13.50 15.48 -19.39
N PRO A 310 -12.65 15.92 -20.32
CA PRO A 310 -11.29 15.41 -20.46
C PRO A 310 -10.35 15.86 -19.32
N GLU A 311 -10.72 16.83 -18.47
CA GLU A 311 -9.92 17.22 -17.30
C GLU A 311 -9.89 16.09 -16.25
N LEU A 312 -10.99 15.35 -16.09
CA LEU A 312 -11.09 14.25 -15.13
C LEU A 312 -10.08 13.12 -15.40
N LEU A 313 -9.78 12.87 -16.68
CA LEU A 313 -8.81 11.84 -17.08
C LEU A 313 -7.36 12.25 -16.82
N LYS A 314 -7.09 13.56 -16.70
CA LYS A 314 -5.73 14.12 -16.56
C LYS A 314 -5.34 14.40 -15.12
N LEU A 315 -6.16 13.95 -14.15
CA LEU A 315 -5.86 14.16 -12.74
C LEU A 315 -4.51 13.52 -12.36
N PRO A 316 -3.63 14.24 -11.66
CA PRO A 316 -2.30 13.75 -11.31
C PRO A 316 -2.32 12.81 -10.10
N ALA A 317 -3.28 12.95 -9.19
CA ALA A 317 -3.33 12.17 -7.94
C ALA A 317 -3.28 10.64 -8.12
N PRO A 318 -4.01 10.03 -9.09
CA PRO A 318 -3.95 8.57 -9.32
C PRO A 318 -2.59 8.05 -9.77
N THR A 319 -1.68 8.92 -10.24
CA THR A 319 -0.34 8.53 -10.69
C THR A 319 0.68 8.46 -9.55
N LEU A 320 0.35 9.00 -8.37
CA LEU A 320 1.21 8.95 -7.20
C LEU A 320 1.42 7.51 -6.72
N ARG A 321 2.65 7.17 -6.32
CA ARG A 321 3.05 5.83 -5.87
C ARG A 321 3.86 5.90 -4.57
N ALA A 322 3.84 4.80 -3.81
CA ALA A 322 4.64 4.58 -2.60
C ALA A 322 4.55 5.74 -1.58
N THR A 323 5.71 6.25 -1.14
CA THR A 323 5.81 7.31 -0.12
C THR A 323 5.06 8.59 -0.50
N PHE A 324 5.03 8.96 -1.78
CA PHE A 324 4.28 10.14 -2.24
C PHE A 324 2.77 9.96 -2.13
N ALA A 325 2.25 8.76 -2.41
CA ALA A 325 0.83 8.46 -2.24
C ALA A 325 0.43 8.52 -0.76
N LYS A 326 1.25 7.93 0.13
CA LYS A 326 1.02 8.02 1.58
C LYS A 326 1.14 9.43 2.13
N ALA A 327 2.13 10.20 1.67
CA ALA A 327 2.26 11.62 2.04
C ALA A 327 1.04 12.43 1.58
N TYR A 328 0.48 12.11 0.42
CA TYR A 328 -0.76 12.72 -0.06
C TYR A 328 -1.95 12.37 0.83
N GLU A 329 -2.09 11.10 1.25
CA GLU A 329 -3.12 10.67 2.21
C GLU A 329 -3.02 11.42 3.55
N LEU A 330 -1.81 11.66 4.06
CA LEU A 330 -1.60 12.46 5.26
C LEU A 330 -2.00 13.92 5.04
N LEU A 331 -1.70 14.49 3.86
CA LEU A 331 -2.06 15.85 3.52
C LEU A 331 -3.59 16.01 3.39
N THR A 332 -4.28 15.08 2.73
CA THR A 332 -5.75 15.07 2.63
C THR A 332 -6.41 14.93 4.00
N ALA A 333 -5.83 14.14 4.90
CA ALA A 333 -6.33 14.00 6.27
C ALA A 333 -6.16 15.29 7.10
N ILE A 334 -5.11 16.07 6.86
CA ILE A 334 -4.98 17.41 7.45
C ILE A 334 -6.09 18.31 6.91
N VAL A 335 -6.28 18.35 5.60
CA VAL A 335 -7.28 19.21 4.94
C VAL A 335 -8.70 18.87 5.35
N SER A 336 -9.06 17.60 5.53
CA SER A 336 -10.40 17.21 5.98
C SER A 336 -10.76 17.81 7.34
N ASN A 337 -9.77 18.09 8.19
CA ASN A 337 -10.00 18.66 9.53
C ASN A 337 -10.04 20.20 9.55
N ILE A 338 -9.28 20.88 8.69
CA ILE A 338 -9.11 22.35 8.76
C ILE A 338 -9.68 23.14 7.59
N GLY A 339 -9.89 22.49 6.44
CA GLY A 339 -10.25 23.12 5.17
C GLY A 339 -9.08 23.82 4.45
N TRP A 340 -9.28 24.09 3.16
CA TRP A 340 -8.24 24.60 2.26
C TRP A 340 -7.68 25.99 2.64
N GLU A 341 -8.53 26.94 3.03
CA GLU A 341 -8.07 28.29 3.36
C GLU A 341 -7.20 28.31 4.62
N SER A 342 -7.56 27.51 5.63
CA SER A 342 -6.78 27.37 6.84
C SER A 342 -5.43 26.73 6.54
N LEU A 343 -5.41 25.68 5.70
CA LEU A 343 -4.18 25.03 5.26
C LEU A 343 -3.22 26.03 4.60
N LEU A 344 -3.71 26.91 3.72
CA LEU A 344 -2.89 27.94 3.10
C LEU A 344 -2.32 28.94 4.11
N LYS A 345 -3.08 29.30 5.16
CA LYS A 345 -2.61 30.14 6.27
C LYS A 345 -1.48 29.45 7.04
N TYR A 346 -1.64 28.17 7.38
CA TYR A 346 -0.60 27.39 8.04
C TYR A 346 0.65 27.25 7.14
N ARG A 347 0.46 26.95 5.86
CA ARG A 347 1.53 26.86 4.85
C ARG A 347 2.34 28.16 4.79
N THR A 348 1.69 29.31 4.67
CA THR A 348 2.37 30.62 4.57
C THR A 348 3.11 31.00 5.86
N ARG A 349 2.62 30.53 7.01
CA ARG A 349 3.24 30.77 8.31
C ARG A 349 4.48 29.91 8.53
N VAL A 350 4.43 28.65 8.09
CA VAL A 350 5.48 27.65 8.33
C VAL A 350 6.57 27.70 7.24
N PHE A 351 6.17 27.91 5.99
CA PHE A 351 7.05 27.78 4.84
C PHE A 351 7.43 29.11 4.18
N VAL A 352 8.64 29.13 3.62
CA VAL A 352 9.08 30.10 2.60
C VAL A 352 9.11 29.39 1.26
N MET A 353 8.60 30.05 0.22
CA MET A 353 8.65 29.51 -1.14
C MET A 353 10.05 29.67 -1.75
N GLU A 354 10.48 28.73 -2.58
CA GLU A 354 11.84 28.76 -3.17
C GLU A 354 12.06 30.03 -4.02
N GLU A 355 11.03 30.52 -4.70
CA GLU A 355 11.11 31.78 -5.46
C GLU A 355 11.24 33.01 -4.57
N GLU A 356 10.58 33.05 -3.41
CA GLU A 356 10.70 34.12 -2.43
C GLU A 356 12.10 34.12 -1.81
N TYR A 357 12.61 32.94 -1.46
CA TYR A 357 13.98 32.75 -0.99
C TYR A 357 15.03 33.17 -2.04
N ARG A 358 14.83 32.81 -3.31
CA ARG A 358 15.73 33.20 -4.42
C ARG A 358 15.68 34.70 -4.69
N LYS A 359 14.50 35.34 -4.67
CA LYS A 359 14.33 36.79 -4.85
C LYS A 359 15.00 37.58 -3.72
N GLU A 360 15.03 37.05 -2.50
CA GLU A 360 15.78 37.67 -1.41
C GLU A 360 17.28 37.44 -1.50
N LYS A 361 17.73 36.25 -1.92
CA LYS A 361 19.17 36.01 -2.14
C LYS A 361 19.73 36.89 -3.27
N SER A 362 18.92 37.17 -4.30
CA SER A 362 19.29 38.12 -5.36
C SER A 362 19.16 39.58 -4.92
N ALA A 363 18.22 39.92 -4.03
CA ALA A 363 18.09 41.26 -3.44
C ALA A 363 19.14 41.56 -2.34
N GLY A 364 19.69 40.53 -1.69
CA GLY A 364 20.68 40.61 -0.63
C GLY A 364 22.15 40.45 -1.08
N ALA A 365 22.40 40.25 -2.37
CA ALA A 365 23.76 40.26 -2.90
C ALA A 365 24.28 41.72 -2.94
N PRO A 366 25.41 42.07 -2.29
CA PRO A 366 25.98 43.39 -2.45
C PRO A 366 26.36 43.55 -3.91
N ALA A 367 25.79 44.58 -4.55
CA ALA A 367 26.14 44.97 -5.91
C ALA A 367 27.66 45.16 -6.00
N SER A 368 28.37 44.16 -6.54
CA SER A 368 29.75 44.32 -6.94
C SER A 368 29.77 45.42 -7.98
N ARG A 369 30.31 46.58 -7.60
CA ARG A 369 30.52 47.74 -8.46
C ARG A 369 31.31 47.30 -9.68
N ARG A 370 30.60 47.06 -10.78
CA ARG A 370 31.21 46.98 -12.10
C ARG A 370 31.50 48.42 -12.51
N ASN A 371 32.77 48.81 -12.39
CA ASN A 371 33.26 50.09 -12.89
C ASN A 371 32.90 50.23 -14.36
N SER A 372 32.20 51.31 -14.68
CA SER A 372 31.96 51.79 -16.02
C SER A 372 33.25 52.38 -16.60
N SER A 373 33.74 51.80 -17.68
CA SER A 373 34.60 52.51 -18.64
C SER A 373 33.90 52.53 -19.99
N ALA A 374 33.61 53.75 -20.44
CA ALA A 374 32.85 54.10 -21.63
C ALA A 374 33.51 53.65 -22.95
N GLY A 375 32.69 53.44 -23.98
CA GLY A 375 33.14 53.28 -25.36
C GLY A 375 32.05 52.92 -26.37
N THR A 376 31.27 53.93 -26.78
CA THR A 376 30.70 54.19 -28.13
C THR A 376 29.83 53.17 -28.88
N ALA A 377 28.79 53.73 -29.51
CA ALA A 377 27.66 53.12 -30.23
C ALA A 377 28.00 52.47 -31.59
N THR A 378 27.12 51.57 -32.06
CA THR A 378 26.30 51.69 -33.31
C THR A 378 25.44 50.44 -33.55
N ASP A 379 24.13 50.67 -33.75
CA ASP A 379 23.12 50.10 -34.66
C ASP A 379 23.00 48.60 -35.05
N ALA A 380 21.71 48.22 -35.15
CA ALA A 380 21.04 47.37 -36.15
C ALA A 380 20.64 45.92 -35.80
N GLU A 381 19.31 45.77 -35.68
CA GLU A 381 18.39 44.80 -36.34
C GLU A 381 18.69 43.29 -36.39
N ASP A 382 17.74 42.53 -35.83
CA ASP A 382 16.80 41.64 -36.54
C ASP A 382 16.64 40.22 -35.95
N ALA A 383 15.44 39.70 -36.18
CA ALA A 383 14.78 38.57 -35.58
C ALA A 383 15.27 37.18 -36.05
N THR A 384 14.97 36.17 -35.22
CA THR A 384 14.17 34.95 -35.53
C THR A 384 14.67 33.66 -34.87
N VAL A 385 13.73 33.01 -34.16
CA VAL A 385 13.38 31.56 -34.16
C VAL A 385 14.49 30.51 -34.02
N ALA A 386 14.45 29.71 -32.94
CA ALA A 386 14.25 28.25 -33.00
C ALA A 386 14.21 27.59 -31.60
N LYS A 387 13.30 26.60 -31.48
CA LYS A 387 13.11 25.65 -30.36
C LYS A 387 14.29 24.65 -30.24
N PRO A 388 14.38 23.92 -29.10
CA PRO A 388 15.53 23.10 -28.71
C PRO A 388 15.45 21.66 -29.24
N PRO A 389 16.57 20.89 -29.19
CA PRO A 389 16.50 19.43 -29.18
C PRO A 389 17.07 18.81 -27.90
N GLU A 390 16.52 17.63 -27.64
CA GLU A 390 16.72 16.70 -26.52
C GLU A 390 18.08 15.96 -26.54
N ALA A 391 18.45 15.49 -25.34
CA ALA A 391 19.10 14.21 -24.98
C ALA A 391 20.30 13.67 -25.77
N VAL A 392 21.43 13.36 -25.08
CA VAL A 392 21.90 11.97 -24.85
C VAL A 392 22.99 11.89 -23.75
N ALA A 393 23.05 10.70 -23.14
CA ALA A 393 23.90 10.25 -22.03
C ALA A 393 25.41 10.08 -22.34
N ALA A 394 26.24 10.07 -21.29
CA ALA A 394 27.47 9.29 -21.23
C ALA A 394 27.93 9.04 -19.77
N ALA A 395 28.30 7.80 -19.50
CA ALA A 395 28.82 7.27 -18.24
C ALA A 395 30.35 7.46 -18.10
N ALA A 396 30.84 7.56 -16.87
CA ALA A 396 32.19 7.09 -16.45
C ALA A 396 32.35 7.10 -14.92
N GLN A 397 32.67 5.94 -14.34
CA GLN A 397 33.40 5.76 -13.07
C GLN A 397 34.88 5.40 -13.39
N PRO A 398 35.78 5.16 -12.41
CA PRO A 398 36.14 5.87 -11.17
C PRO A 398 37.68 6.13 -11.13
N PRO A 399 38.28 6.52 -9.98
CA PRO A 399 39.30 5.60 -9.44
C PRO A 399 39.38 5.51 -7.91
N ALA A 400 39.96 4.39 -7.45
CA ALA A 400 40.44 4.14 -6.09
C ALA A 400 41.98 4.15 -6.06
N ASP A 401 42.60 4.63 -4.98
CA ASP A 401 43.58 3.88 -4.16
C ASP A 401 44.24 4.74 -3.06
N ALA A 402 44.25 4.16 -1.84
CA ALA A 402 45.27 4.07 -0.77
C ALA A 402 46.17 5.30 -0.42
N THR A 403 46.57 5.64 0.82
CA THR A 403 47.03 4.85 1.96
C THR A 403 47.40 5.77 3.16
N THR A 404 47.28 5.29 4.41
CA THR A 404 48.04 5.61 5.67
C THR A 404 48.20 7.08 6.12
N SER A 405 48.00 7.52 7.37
CA SER A 405 48.44 6.94 8.65
C SER A 405 47.97 7.80 9.83
N THR A 406 47.92 7.13 10.99
CA THR A 406 47.77 7.58 12.38
C THR A 406 48.57 8.82 12.79
N ASN A 407 48.02 9.65 13.71
CA ASN A 407 48.70 9.97 14.97
C ASN A 407 47.77 10.68 15.98
N THR A 408 47.70 10.07 17.16
CA THR A 408 47.23 10.58 18.44
C THR A 408 48.30 11.45 19.11
N THR A 409 47.89 12.47 19.86
CA THR A 409 48.55 13.07 21.05
C THR A 409 47.64 14.21 21.54
N THR A 410 46.80 14.05 22.58
CA THR A 410 47.03 14.18 24.04
C THR A 410 47.74 15.45 24.53
N ASN A 411 47.14 16.00 25.60
CA ASN A 411 47.56 17.06 26.54
C ASN A 411 47.11 18.48 26.14
N GLY A 412 46.46 19.27 27.00
CA GLY A 412 46.26 19.11 28.43
C GLY A 412 45.31 20.15 29.03
N THR A 413 45.02 19.85 30.29
CA THR A 413 44.05 20.35 31.26
C THR A 413 44.33 21.77 31.79
N THR A 414 43.26 22.53 32.04
CA THR A 414 43.09 23.49 33.17
C THR A 414 41.61 23.88 33.24
N THR A 415 40.77 23.19 34.03
CA THR A 415 40.35 23.50 35.41
C THR A 415 39.91 24.94 35.71
N ASN A 416 38.60 25.03 36.00
CA ASN A 416 37.93 25.73 37.10
C ASN A 416 37.88 27.27 37.12
N ASN A 417 36.67 27.83 37.07
CA ASN A 417 35.98 28.19 38.32
C ASN A 417 34.50 28.55 38.10
N THR A 418 33.69 27.94 38.94
CA THR A 418 32.30 28.25 39.28
C THR A 418 32.19 29.59 39.99
N ASN A 419 31.07 30.30 39.82
CA ASN A 419 30.34 30.91 40.93
C ASN A 419 28.91 31.26 40.50
N GLU A 420 27.96 30.53 41.07
CA GLU A 420 26.57 30.95 41.23
C GLU A 420 26.49 32.05 42.29
N HIS A 421 25.61 33.04 42.12
CA HIS A 421 24.73 33.50 43.19
C HIS A 421 23.49 34.21 42.62
N SER A 422 22.37 33.85 43.24
CA SER A 422 21.00 34.31 43.09
C SER A 422 20.78 35.76 43.53
N ASP A 423 19.77 36.44 42.97
CA ASP A 423 18.89 37.31 43.75
C ASP A 423 17.52 37.52 43.10
N GLN A 424 16.51 37.62 43.96
CA GLN A 424 15.08 37.63 43.68
C GLN A 424 14.51 39.04 43.39
N ALA A 425 13.41 39.04 42.62
CA ALA A 425 12.21 39.89 42.69
C ALA A 425 12.27 41.42 42.42
N SER A 426 11.50 41.88 41.43
CA SER A 426 10.27 42.70 41.64
C SER A 426 9.68 43.25 40.33
N VAL A 427 8.39 43.57 40.40
CA VAL A 427 7.42 43.77 39.32
C VAL A 427 7.32 45.24 38.88
N THR A 428 6.87 45.47 37.64
CA THR A 428 6.03 46.58 37.09
C THR A 428 6.66 47.39 35.95
N GLY A 429 5.91 47.55 34.85
CA GLY A 429 6.16 48.57 33.82
C GLY A 429 5.78 48.14 32.39
N ILE A 430 4.51 48.29 32.02
CA ILE A 430 3.99 48.16 30.64
C ILE A 430 4.31 49.43 29.85
N ALA A 431 4.96 49.32 28.67
CA ALA A 431 4.77 50.14 27.46
C ALA A 431 5.67 49.63 26.30
N PRO A 432 5.46 50.03 25.02
CA PRO A 432 4.66 49.33 24.03
C PRO A 432 5.49 48.68 22.90
N GLN A 433 4.82 47.83 22.13
CA GLN A 433 5.32 47.11 20.95
C GLN A 433 6.22 47.94 20.02
N SER A 434 7.50 47.55 19.90
CA SER A 434 8.33 47.90 18.75
C SER A 434 8.02 46.92 17.61
N LYS A 435 7.60 47.45 16.46
CA LYS A 435 7.44 46.74 15.19
C LYS A 435 8.61 45.78 14.96
N LYS A 436 8.34 44.46 14.98
CA LYS A 436 9.29 43.45 14.49
C LYS A 436 9.52 43.73 13.01
N GLY A 437 10.79 43.96 12.63
CA GLY A 437 11.18 44.10 11.23
C GLY A 437 10.89 42.81 10.47
N ALA A 438 10.37 42.92 9.25
CA ALA A 438 10.00 41.82 8.36
C ALA A 438 11.13 40.79 8.14
N GLY A 439 12.40 41.16 8.32
CA GLY A 439 13.54 40.24 8.23
C GLY A 439 13.65 39.23 9.39
N GLY A 440 12.97 39.45 10.52
CA GLY A 440 12.96 38.51 11.65
C GLY A 440 11.92 37.39 11.51
N GLU A 441 10.82 37.64 10.79
CA GLU A 441 9.76 36.65 10.57
C GLU A 441 10.16 35.57 9.56
N LEU A 442 11.02 35.92 8.59
CA LEU A 442 11.47 34.95 7.59
C LEU A 442 12.52 33.98 8.12
N ARG A 443 13.29 34.38 9.15
CA ARG A 443 14.34 33.54 9.74
C ARG A 443 13.79 32.32 10.48
N ASN A 444 12.51 32.33 10.85
CA ASN A 444 11.85 31.22 11.56
C ASN A 444 11.09 30.27 10.63
N LYS A 445 10.96 30.59 9.34
CA LYS A 445 10.24 29.77 8.36
C LYS A 445 11.20 28.78 7.71
N ARG A 446 10.71 27.58 7.39
CA ARG A 446 11.51 26.54 6.70
C ARG A 446 11.23 26.56 5.19
N LEU A 447 12.17 26.06 4.40
CA LEU A 447 11.94 25.88 2.96
C LEU A 447 10.95 24.73 2.76
N CYS A 448 9.91 24.95 1.95
CA CYS A 448 9.04 23.87 1.50
C CYS A 448 9.79 23.01 0.49
N GLU A 449 9.81 21.70 0.70
CA GLU A 449 10.32 20.75 -0.28
C GLU A 449 9.48 20.79 -1.55
N ARG A 450 10.13 20.63 -2.71
CA ARG A 450 9.46 20.74 -4.02
C ARG A 450 8.40 19.68 -4.24
N TRP A 451 8.63 18.47 -3.72
CA TRP A 451 7.66 17.39 -3.84
C TRP A 451 6.38 17.71 -3.05
N LEU A 452 6.51 18.33 -1.88
CA LEU A 452 5.37 18.72 -1.05
C LEU A 452 4.60 19.88 -1.70
N ASP A 453 5.29 20.83 -2.33
CA ASP A 453 4.66 21.88 -3.13
C ASP A 453 3.84 21.30 -4.30
N ASN A 454 4.40 20.31 -5.00
CA ASN A 454 3.67 19.59 -6.03
C ASN A 454 2.41 18.89 -5.46
N LEU A 455 2.49 18.27 -4.26
CA LEU A 455 1.32 17.67 -3.62
C LEU A 455 0.24 18.71 -3.26
N PHE A 456 0.59 19.94 -2.89
CA PHE A 456 -0.39 21.01 -2.70
C PHE A 456 -1.14 21.35 -4.00
N MET A 457 -0.44 21.32 -5.14
CA MET A 457 -1.08 21.54 -6.46
C MET A 457 -2.00 20.39 -6.83
N VAL A 458 -1.55 19.14 -6.64
CA VAL A 458 -2.37 17.93 -6.85
C VAL A 458 -3.64 17.98 -5.99
N LEU A 459 -3.50 18.34 -4.72
CA LEU A 459 -4.61 18.49 -3.78
C LEU A 459 -5.60 19.58 -4.21
N TYR A 460 -5.09 20.72 -4.69
CA TYR A 460 -5.93 21.80 -5.18
C TYR A 460 -6.79 21.34 -6.38
N GLU A 461 -6.22 20.58 -7.30
CA GLU A 461 -6.96 20.04 -8.43
C GLU A 461 -8.06 19.06 -8.00
N ASP A 462 -7.77 18.14 -7.08
CA ASP A 462 -8.76 17.22 -6.51
C ASP A 462 -9.91 17.99 -5.81
N LEU A 463 -9.58 19.00 -4.99
CA LEU A 463 -10.58 19.85 -4.31
C LEU A 463 -11.42 20.67 -5.31
N ARG A 464 -10.80 21.22 -6.35
CA ARG A 464 -11.50 21.95 -7.41
C ARG A 464 -12.50 21.04 -8.11
N VAL A 465 -12.09 19.85 -8.53
CA VAL A 465 -12.97 18.89 -9.20
C VAL A 465 -14.11 18.46 -8.28
N TYR A 466 -13.82 18.16 -7.01
CA TYR A 466 -14.84 17.80 -6.03
C TYR A 466 -15.87 18.92 -5.82
N THR A 467 -15.42 20.15 -5.62
CA THR A 467 -16.31 21.29 -5.37
C THR A 467 -17.19 21.63 -6.58
N VAL A 468 -16.63 21.60 -7.79
CA VAL A 468 -17.41 21.78 -9.03
C VAL A 468 -18.47 20.70 -9.16
N TRP A 469 -18.09 19.43 -8.97
CA TRP A 469 -19.04 18.31 -9.02
C TRP A 469 -20.17 18.45 -8.00
N ARG A 470 -19.87 18.79 -6.74
CA ARG A 470 -20.90 18.96 -5.71
C ARG A 470 -21.82 20.14 -6.00
N ALA A 471 -21.28 21.25 -6.51
CA ALA A 471 -22.08 22.41 -6.90
C ALA A 471 -23.03 22.07 -8.06
N GLU A 472 -22.53 21.39 -9.10
CA GLU A 472 -23.36 20.89 -10.19
C GLU A 472 -24.46 19.95 -9.68
N TYR A 473 -24.08 18.95 -8.86
CA TYR A 473 -25.02 17.97 -8.36
C TYR A 473 -26.19 18.61 -7.59
N ILE A 474 -25.89 19.57 -6.70
CA ILE A 474 -26.90 20.31 -5.94
C ILE A 474 -27.76 21.17 -6.87
N HIS A 475 -27.15 21.84 -7.85
CA HIS A 475 -27.89 22.65 -8.82
C HIS A 475 -28.92 21.82 -9.60
N TYR A 476 -28.52 20.67 -10.13
CA TYR A 476 -29.43 19.75 -10.84
C TYR A 476 -30.51 19.19 -9.92
N GLN A 477 -30.16 18.83 -8.68
CA GLN A 477 -31.11 18.36 -7.68
C GLN A 477 -32.17 19.43 -7.35
N SER A 478 -31.76 20.70 -7.22
CA SER A 478 -32.67 21.83 -6.96
C SER A 478 -33.64 22.09 -8.12
N GLN A 479 -33.19 21.84 -9.35
CA GLN A 479 -34.00 21.97 -10.57
C GLN A 479 -34.84 20.71 -10.87
N GLN A 480 -34.77 19.68 -10.02
CA GLN A 480 -35.39 18.37 -10.22
C GLN A 480 -35.04 17.74 -11.58
N MET A 481 -33.85 18.05 -12.10
CA MET A 481 -33.34 17.47 -13.34
C MET A 481 -32.48 16.24 -13.03
N GLU A 482 -32.56 15.22 -13.89
CA GLU A 482 -31.70 14.04 -13.77
C GLU A 482 -30.24 14.42 -14.05
N TYR A 483 -29.37 14.23 -13.08
CA TYR A 483 -27.93 14.40 -13.24
C TYR A 483 -27.31 13.15 -13.87
N LYS A 484 -27.03 13.22 -15.16
CA LYS A 484 -26.45 12.10 -15.94
C LYS A 484 -24.97 12.35 -16.19
N LYS A 485 -24.16 11.34 -15.86
CA LYS A 485 -22.72 11.24 -16.15
C LYS A 485 -22.39 9.82 -16.61
N SER A 486 -21.28 9.64 -17.30
CA SER A 486 -20.82 8.32 -17.74
C SER A 486 -20.38 7.46 -16.54
N ALA A 487 -20.33 6.13 -16.71
CA ALA A 487 -19.90 5.24 -15.64
C ALA A 487 -18.48 5.59 -15.16
N LEU A 488 -17.55 5.84 -16.09
CA LEU A 488 -16.16 6.18 -15.78
C LEU A 488 -16.05 7.53 -15.07
N GLU A 489 -16.87 8.52 -15.43
CA GLU A 489 -16.92 9.81 -14.71
C GLU A 489 -17.33 9.61 -13.26
N TRP A 490 -18.38 8.82 -13.00
CA TRP A 490 -18.80 8.50 -11.64
C TRP A 490 -17.72 7.76 -10.85
N GLU A 491 -16.95 6.86 -11.48
CA GLU A 491 -15.80 6.22 -10.84
C GLU A 491 -14.74 7.23 -10.44
N ILE A 492 -14.33 8.11 -11.37
CA ILE A 492 -13.28 9.10 -11.10
C ILE A 492 -13.72 10.05 -9.99
N LEU A 493 -14.96 10.54 -10.04
CA LEU A 493 -15.53 11.43 -9.01
C LEU A 493 -15.62 10.73 -7.64
N GLY A 494 -16.06 9.47 -7.61
CA GLY A 494 -16.06 8.66 -6.40
C GLY A 494 -14.64 8.45 -5.84
N MET A 495 -13.65 8.23 -6.70
CA MET A 495 -12.25 8.09 -6.30
C MET A 495 -11.67 9.41 -5.76
N VAL A 496 -12.02 10.57 -6.34
CA VAL A 496 -11.65 11.89 -5.81
C VAL A 496 -12.26 12.10 -4.43
N ALA A 497 -13.56 11.85 -4.26
CA ALA A 497 -14.23 11.96 -2.97
C ALA A 497 -13.63 11.02 -1.91
N HIS A 498 -13.28 9.80 -2.31
CA HIS A 498 -12.61 8.83 -1.43
C HIS A 498 -11.23 9.34 -0.97
N ARG A 499 -10.41 9.90 -1.87
CA ARG A 499 -9.11 10.51 -1.53
C ARG A 499 -9.25 11.69 -0.56
N LEU A 500 -10.30 12.49 -0.72
CA LEU A 500 -10.59 13.64 0.15
C LEU A 500 -11.31 13.26 1.46
N HIS A 501 -11.45 11.96 1.77
CA HIS A 501 -12.14 11.44 2.95
C HIS A 501 -13.65 11.71 3.04
N HIS A 502 -14.30 12.04 1.92
CA HIS A 502 -15.76 12.16 1.80
C HIS A 502 -16.39 10.79 1.46
N LYS A 503 -16.47 9.91 2.47
CA LYS A 503 -16.80 8.47 2.30
C LYS A 503 -18.24 8.21 1.83
N GLU A 504 -19.20 8.98 2.33
CA GLU A 504 -20.61 8.79 1.99
C GLU A 504 -20.88 9.20 0.54
N GLU A 505 -20.37 10.36 0.14
CA GLU A 505 -20.49 10.87 -1.23
C GLU A 505 -19.72 10.00 -2.23
N ALA A 506 -18.57 9.45 -1.82
CA ALA A 506 -17.84 8.47 -2.62
C ALA A 506 -18.68 7.21 -2.86
N ALA A 507 -19.29 6.66 -1.79
CA ALA A 507 -20.15 5.48 -1.90
C ALA A 507 -21.37 5.72 -2.80
N GLU A 508 -22.00 6.90 -2.71
CA GLU A 508 -23.09 7.27 -3.61
C GLU A 508 -22.65 7.31 -5.08
N ALA A 509 -21.53 7.97 -5.38
CA ALA A 509 -20.98 8.03 -6.73
C ALA A 509 -20.65 6.63 -7.29
N PHE A 510 -20.04 5.78 -6.47
CA PHE A 510 -19.76 4.38 -6.80
C PHE A 510 -21.03 3.57 -7.10
N LEU A 511 -22.09 3.74 -6.31
CA LEU A 511 -23.37 3.08 -6.57
C LEU A 511 -24.04 3.57 -7.87
N GLN A 512 -23.91 4.86 -8.21
CA GLN A 512 -24.41 5.37 -9.50
C GLN A 512 -23.61 4.81 -10.68
N SER A 513 -22.29 4.66 -10.54
CA SER A 513 -21.47 4.00 -11.57
C SER A 513 -21.92 2.55 -11.81
N LEU A 514 -22.12 1.78 -10.73
CA LEU A 514 -22.52 0.38 -10.80
C LEU A 514 -23.91 0.14 -11.41
N LYS A 515 -24.83 1.11 -11.30
CA LYS A 515 -26.13 1.05 -11.99
C LYS A 515 -26.01 1.14 -13.51
N ILE A 516 -24.97 1.81 -14.00
CA ILE A 516 -24.73 1.98 -15.44
C ILE A 516 -23.91 0.80 -15.96
N LYS A 517 -22.79 0.48 -15.30
CA LYS A 517 -21.85 -0.56 -15.71
C LYS A 517 -21.20 -1.22 -14.50
N PHE A 518 -21.10 -2.54 -14.54
CA PHE A 518 -20.34 -3.27 -13.53
C PHE A 518 -18.85 -2.92 -13.58
N SER A 519 -18.27 -2.69 -12.40
CA SER A 519 -16.84 -2.44 -12.24
C SER A 519 -16.33 -3.07 -10.94
N HIS A 520 -15.35 -3.98 -11.09
CA HIS A 520 -14.71 -4.64 -9.96
C HIS A 520 -13.90 -3.65 -9.09
N ARG A 521 -13.26 -2.65 -9.70
CA ARG A 521 -12.45 -1.63 -9.00
C ARG A 521 -13.29 -0.84 -7.99
N VAL A 522 -14.51 -0.49 -8.40
CA VAL A 522 -15.49 0.20 -7.57
C VAL A 522 -16.00 -0.70 -6.43
N LEU A 523 -16.28 -1.97 -6.74
CA LEU A 523 -16.76 -2.92 -5.74
C LEU A 523 -15.75 -3.17 -4.63
N TRP A 524 -14.45 -3.22 -4.94
CA TRP A 524 -13.40 -3.30 -3.92
C TRP A 524 -13.46 -2.12 -2.94
N LYS A 525 -13.64 -0.89 -3.45
CA LYS A 525 -13.77 0.31 -2.60
C LYS A 525 -15.06 0.35 -1.80
N LEU A 526 -16.16 -0.15 -2.36
CA LEU A 526 -17.42 -0.31 -1.62
C LEU A 526 -17.33 -1.37 -0.53
N LEU A 527 -16.60 -2.47 -0.77
CA LEU A 527 -16.37 -3.50 0.24
C LEU A 527 -15.64 -2.90 1.45
N ASP A 528 -14.57 -2.14 1.22
CA ASP A 528 -13.85 -1.44 2.30
C ASP A 528 -14.78 -0.51 3.10
N TYR A 529 -15.63 0.26 2.40
CA TYR A 529 -16.63 1.14 3.02
C TYR A 529 -17.63 0.37 3.90
N TYR A 530 -18.19 -0.74 3.41
CA TYR A 530 -19.15 -1.54 4.18
C TYR A 530 -18.51 -2.23 5.38
N LEU A 531 -17.27 -2.73 5.23
CA LEU A 531 -16.52 -3.33 6.34
C LEU A 531 -16.20 -2.29 7.42
N GLU A 532 -15.84 -1.07 7.04
CA GLU A 532 -15.61 0.01 7.99
C GLU A 532 -16.90 0.41 8.72
N LYS A 533 -18.01 0.55 7.99
CA LYS A 533 -19.33 0.89 8.56
C LYS A 533 -19.82 -0.17 9.56
N ASN A 534 -19.50 -1.45 9.32
CA ASN A 534 -19.79 -2.54 10.24
C ASN A 534 -18.97 -2.46 11.54
N LYS A 535 -17.73 -1.94 11.49
CA LYS A 535 -16.88 -1.77 12.69
C LYS A 535 -17.30 -0.58 13.55
N GLN A 536 -17.81 0.49 12.94
CA GLN A 536 -18.18 1.72 13.66
C GLN A 536 -19.46 1.56 14.50
N HIS A 537 -20.38 0.68 14.11
CA HIS A 537 -21.58 0.41 14.87
C HIS A 537 -21.38 -0.82 15.77
N ASN A 538 -21.39 -0.62 17.09
CA ASN A 538 -21.40 -1.71 18.09
C ASN A 538 -22.62 -2.66 17.99
N LYS A 539 -23.61 -2.34 17.14
CA LYS A 539 -24.75 -3.20 16.80
C LYS A 539 -24.62 -3.59 15.33
N SER A 540 -24.82 -4.86 15.00
CA SER A 540 -24.75 -5.32 13.62
C SER A 540 -25.72 -4.53 12.74
N ASN A 541 -25.17 -3.83 11.75
CA ASN A 541 -25.97 -3.15 10.76
C ASN A 541 -26.35 -4.16 9.68
N THR A 542 -27.49 -4.82 9.85
CA THR A 542 -27.97 -5.88 8.96
C THR A 542 -27.98 -5.44 7.48
N ALA A 543 -28.28 -4.17 7.20
CA ALA A 543 -28.28 -3.67 5.82
C ALA A 543 -26.86 -3.59 5.22
N ALA A 544 -25.88 -3.13 6.01
CA ALA A 544 -24.49 -3.05 5.57
C ALA A 544 -23.82 -4.42 5.49
N THR A 545 -24.17 -5.36 6.37
CA THR A 545 -23.70 -6.76 6.28
C THR A 545 -24.26 -7.45 5.04
N HIS A 546 -25.56 -7.30 4.73
CA HIS A 546 -26.13 -7.82 3.48
C HIS A 546 -25.44 -7.22 2.24
N ALA A 547 -25.23 -5.89 2.21
CA ALA A 547 -24.55 -5.24 1.08
C ALA A 547 -23.08 -5.71 0.93
N ALA A 548 -22.38 -5.96 2.04
CA ALA A 548 -21.03 -6.51 2.02
C ALA A 548 -21.00 -7.95 1.46
N VAL A 549 -21.93 -8.81 1.88
CA VAL A 549 -22.05 -10.18 1.37
C VAL A 549 -22.36 -10.20 -0.13
N GLU A 550 -23.28 -9.35 -0.58
CA GLU A 550 -23.57 -9.21 -2.01
C GLU A 550 -22.33 -8.75 -2.81
N THR A 551 -21.58 -7.79 -2.27
CA THR A 551 -20.34 -7.29 -2.88
C THR A 551 -19.28 -8.40 -2.99
N ILE A 552 -19.10 -9.20 -1.94
CA ILE A 552 -18.18 -10.36 -1.94
C ILE A 552 -18.60 -11.37 -2.99
N VAL A 553 -19.89 -11.73 -3.05
CA VAL A 553 -20.41 -12.68 -4.05
C VAL A 553 -20.13 -12.21 -5.47
N LYS A 554 -20.39 -10.93 -5.76
CA LYS A 554 -20.12 -10.32 -7.08
C LYS A 554 -18.63 -10.34 -7.43
N LEU A 555 -17.76 -10.05 -6.46
CA LEU A 555 -16.29 -10.10 -6.64
C LEU A 555 -15.78 -11.54 -6.84
N VAL A 556 -16.32 -12.52 -6.10
CA VAL A 556 -15.98 -13.94 -6.28
C VAL A 556 -16.42 -14.44 -7.65
N ALA A 557 -17.62 -14.09 -8.10
CA ALA A 557 -18.10 -14.43 -9.45
C ALA A 557 -17.23 -13.79 -10.56
N TRP A 558 -16.79 -12.54 -10.36
CA TRP A 558 -15.85 -11.87 -11.27
C TRP A 558 -14.48 -12.57 -11.30
N ASN A 559 -13.93 -12.91 -10.14
CA ASN A 559 -12.66 -13.62 -10.04
C ASN A 559 -12.73 -15.00 -10.69
N HIS A 560 -13.84 -15.74 -10.47
CA HIS A 560 -14.08 -17.03 -11.10
C HIS A 560 -14.15 -16.93 -12.63
N ARG A 561 -14.81 -15.89 -13.16
CA ARG A 561 -14.85 -15.58 -14.59
C ARG A 561 -13.46 -15.39 -15.20
N TRP A 562 -12.49 -14.93 -14.41
CA TRP A 562 -11.08 -14.76 -14.79
C TRP A 562 -10.14 -15.79 -14.14
N TYR A 563 -10.67 -17.00 -13.89
CA TYR A 563 -9.91 -18.18 -13.42
C TYR A 563 -9.13 -17.97 -12.12
N THR A 564 -9.58 -17.03 -11.30
CA THR A 564 -9.00 -16.74 -9.99
C THR A 564 -9.89 -17.34 -8.91
N GLU A 565 -9.38 -18.39 -8.25
CA GLU A 565 -10.10 -19.11 -7.20
C GLU A 565 -9.72 -18.63 -5.80
N PHE A 566 -8.61 -17.87 -5.67
CA PHE A 566 -8.05 -17.45 -4.39
C PHE A 566 -7.88 -15.94 -4.31
N SER A 567 -8.37 -15.35 -3.22
CA SER A 567 -8.24 -13.92 -2.92
C SER A 567 -8.10 -13.70 -1.40
N PRO A 568 -6.88 -13.38 -0.91
CA PRO A 568 -6.62 -13.13 0.50
C PRO A 568 -7.53 -12.08 1.15
N ILE A 569 -7.83 -10.97 0.45
CA ILE A 569 -8.70 -9.90 0.97
C ILE A 569 -10.14 -10.40 1.12
N LEU A 570 -10.67 -11.15 0.14
CA LEU A 570 -12.03 -11.70 0.23
C LEU A 570 -12.15 -12.74 1.35
N TYR A 571 -11.14 -13.59 1.53
CA TYR A 571 -11.11 -14.53 2.66
C TYR A 571 -11.15 -13.81 4.01
N GLN A 572 -10.36 -12.75 4.17
CA GLN A 572 -10.33 -11.96 5.40
C GLN A 572 -11.66 -11.23 5.64
N ALA A 573 -12.24 -10.65 4.59
CA ALA A 573 -13.55 -10.00 4.66
C ALA A 573 -14.65 -10.99 5.05
N LEU A 574 -14.72 -12.14 4.37
CA LEU A 574 -15.71 -13.18 4.64
C LEU A 574 -15.55 -13.75 6.06
N ARG A 575 -14.32 -14.02 6.50
CA ARG A 575 -14.03 -14.46 7.87
C ARG A 575 -14.56 -13.47 8.91
N SER A 576 -14.36 -12.18 8.69
CA SER A 576 -14.84 -11.14 9.62
C SER A 576 -16.37 -11.06 9.71
N ILE A 577 -17.07 -11.29 8.59
CA ILE A 577 -18.53 -11.27 8.53
C ILE A 577 -19.10 -12.55 9.15
N VAL A 578 -18.50 -13.72 8.86
CA VAL A 578 -18.87 -15.01 9.45
C VAL A 578 -18.69 -14.98 10.98
N ALA A 579 -17.62 -14.38 11.46
CA ALA A 579 -17.39 -14.19 12.91
C ALA A 579 -18.48 -13.37 13.60
N ALA A 580 -19.12 -12.45 12.88
CA ALA A 580 -20.14 -11.56 13.43
C ALA A 580 -21.57 -12.13 13.34
N GLU A 581 -21.93 -12.77 12.22
CA GLU A 581 -23.32 -13.17 11.91
C GLU A 581 -23.56 -14.69 11.94
N GLY A 582 -22.48 -15.49 11.89
CA GLY A 582 -22.53 -16.95 11.81
C GLY A 582 -22.66 -17.49 10.38
N LEU A 583 -22.03 -18.64 10.15
CA LEU A 583 -21.92 -19.26 8.82
C LEU A 583 -23.28 -19.66 8.23
N VAL A 584 -24.13 -20.31 9.03
CA VAL A 584 -25.44 -20.82 8.57
C VAL A 584 -26.32 -19.69 8.05
N LYS A 585 -26.36 -18.56 8.76
CA LYS A 585 -27.14 -17.38 8.37
C LYS A 585 -26.67 -16.80 7.03
N ILE A 586 -25.36 -16.74 6.82
CA ILE A 586 -24.78 -16.24 5.57
C ILE A 586 -25.08 -17.20 4.41
N LYS A 587 -24.91 -18.51 4.61
CA LYS A 587 -25.28 -19.53 3.61
C LYS A 587 -26.75 -19.39 3.20
N SER A 588 -27.67 -19.30 4.16
CA SER A 588 -29.11 -19.10 3.89
C SER A 588 -29.42 -17.76 3.19
N SER A 589 -28.71 -16.67 3.54
CA SER A 589 -28.88 -15.38 2.88
C SER A 589 -28.44 -15.42 1.41
N ILE A 590 -27.33 -16.09 1.12
CA ILE A 590 -26.82 -16.24 -0.25
C ILE A 590 -27.77 -17.14 -1.06
N GLU A 591 -28.23 -18.24 -0.48
CA GLU A 591 -29.20 -19.13 -1.13
C GLU A 591 -30.50 -18.39 -1.47
N ALA A 592 -31.03 -17.59 -0.54
CA ALA A 592 -32.24 -16.81 -0.77
C ALA A 592 -32.10 -15.80 -1.94
N GLN A 593 -30.93 -15.16 -2.07
CA GLN A 593 -30.70 -14.11 -3.08
C GLN A 593 -30.23 -14.66 -4.44
N PHE A 594 -29.45 -15.75 -4.44
CA PHE A 594 -28.72 -16.24 -5.63
C PHE A 594 -29.05 -17.71 -6.03
N SER A 595 -30.12 -18.30 -5.48
CA SER A 595 -30.52 -19.71 -5.70
C SER A 595 -30.47 -20.21 -7.16
N LYS A 596 -30.80 -19.37 -8.14
CA LYS A 596 -30.90 -19.78 -9.55
C LYS A 596 -29.56 -19.83 -10.30
N GLN A 597 -28.47 -19.36 -9.70
CA GLN A 597 -27.23 -19.01 -10.41
C GLN A 597 -26.03 -19.93 -10.09
N GLY A 598 -26.21 -20.98 -9.27
CA GLY A 598 -25.12 -21.91 -8.89
C GLY A 598 -23.98 -21.25 -8.12
N VAL A 599 -24.22 -20.05 -7.58
CA VAL A 599 -23.23 -19.24 -6.86
C VAL A 599 -22.89 -19.83 -5.49
N LEU A 600 -23.83 -20.55 -4.88
CA LEU A 600 -23.62 -21.20 -3.60
C LEU A 600 -22.49 -22.24 -3.70
N ASP A 601 -22.45 -23.04 -4.77
CA ASP A 601 -21.41 -24.04 -4.99
C ASP A 601 -20.01 -23.41 -5.13
N LEU A 602 -19.95 -22.22 -5.74
CA LEU A 602 -18.70 -21.46 -5.86
C LEU A 602 -18.24 -20.96 -4.47
N MET A 603 -19.17 -20.43 -3.67
CA MET A 603 -18.90 -19.95 -2.31
C MET A 603 -18.62 -21.09 -1.32
N GLU A 604 -19.14 -22.30 -1.57
CA GLU A 604 -18.95 -23.44 -0.68
C GLU A 604 -17.47 -23.83 -0.56
N LYS A 605 -16.67 -23.60 -1.61
CA LYS A 605 -15.20 -23.75 -1.52
C LYS A 605 -14.58 -22.82 -0.47
N PHE A 606 -15.01 -21.55 -0.45
CA PHE A 606 -14.54 -20.58 0.54
C PHE A 606 -15.03 -20.95 1.95
N PHE A 607 -16.28 -21.40 2.09
CA PHE A 607 -16.83 -21.82 3.38
C PHE A 607 -16.16 -23.08 3.93
N ALA A 608 -15.91 -24.09 3.09
CA ALA A 608 -15.20 -25.30 3.47
C ALA A 608 -13.79 -24.99 4.00
N GLN A 609 -13.12 -23.97 3.46
CA GLN A 609 -11.84 -23.52 3.99
C GLN A 609 -11.96 -22.82 5.35
N LEU A 610 -12.96 -21.96 5.53
CA LEU A 610 -13.21 -21.33 6.83
C LEU A 610 -13.51 -22.37 7.90
N GLU A 611 -14.30 -23.40 7.57
CA GLU A 611 -14.57 -24.55 8.43
C GLU A 611 -13.27 -25.33 8.72
N GLN A 612 -12.44 -25.58 7.71
CA GLN A 612 -11.17 -26.31 7.85
C GLN A 612 -10.21 -25.65 8.84
N PHE A 613 -10.16 -24.32 8.85
CA PHE A 613 -9.30 -23.55 9.75
C PHE A 613 -10.03 -23.05 11.01
N ASN A 614 -11.16 -23.68 11.37
CA ASN A 614 -11.95 -23.38 12.56
C ASN A 614 -12.19 -21.86 12.74
N ALA A 615 -12.66 -21.20 11.69
CA ALA A 615 -12.95 -19.78 11.76
C ALA A 615 -14.05 -19.50 12.81
N PRO A 616 -13.93 -18.41 13.59
CA PRO A 616 -14.97 -18.05 14.54
C PRO A 616 -16.31 -17.87 13.81
N GLY A 617 -17.40 -18.41 14.37
CA GLY A 617 -18.73 -18.38 13.76
C GLY A 617 -19.02 -19.52 12.77
N THR A 618 -18.10 -20.46 12.56
CA THR A 618 -18.36 -21.73 11.84
C THR A 618 -18.76 -22.88 12.77
N GLU A 619 -18.77 -22.64 14.08
CA GLU A 619 -19.28 -23.59 15.08
C GLU A 619 -20.82 -23.66 14.96
N ASN A 620 -21.35 -24.87 14.83
CA ASN A 620 -22.79 -25.14 14.71
C ASN A 620 -23.55 -24.88 16.00
#